data_AF-A0A0N0IQ98-F1
#
_entry.id   AF-A0A0N0IQ98-F1
#
_cell.length_a   1.000
_cell.length_b   1.000
_cell.length_c   1.000
_cell.angle_alpha   90.00
_cell.angle_beta   90.00
_cell.angle_gamma   90.00
#
_symmetry.space_group_name_H-M   'P 1'
#
loop_
_entity.id
_entity.type
_entity.pdbx_description
1 polymer ?
#
loop_
_entity_poly.entity_id
_entity_poly.type
_entity_poly.pdbx_seq_one_letter_code
_entity_poly.pdbx_strand_id
1 'polypeptide(L)'
;MRKGFLPVLILLLGLSGCSSFFEGGLVVGAPTVQVARENFSSTTERDQNGNVVAYNYTYTLVLYPLPGSGRGSVVLLDGSGNRVEAPFTFSEPCPAQAQSCPPVSRTISKSSASPLTPIQVVSYRTVSLGGQAKVVRLPAPIEVY
;
A
#
# COMPACT_ATOMS: atom_id res chain seq x y z
N MET A 1 -13.13 59.15 -20.94
CA MET A 1 -13.70 58.05 -20.12
C MET A 1 -13.11 56.75 -20.67
N ARG A 2 -12.00 56.24 -20.13
CA ARG A 2 -11.83 55.27 -19.03
C ARG A 2 -12.44 53.87 -19.26
N LYS A 3 -11.54 52.86 -19.20
CA LYS A 3 -11.69 51.40 -18.96
C LYS A 3 -12.08 50.55 -20.20
N GLY A 4 -11.46 49.41 -20.46
CA GLY A 4 -10.44 48.66 -19.73
C GLY A 4 -10.10 47.35 -20.47
N PHE A 5 -8.90 46.84 -20.18
CA PHE A 5 -8.41 45.49 -20.43
C PHE A 5 -9.47 44.40 -20.14
N LEU A 6 -9.49 43.33 -20.94
CA LEU A 6 -9.53 41.96 -20.41
C LEU A 6 -9.10 40.93 -21.48
N PRO A 7 -7.90 40.33 -21.37
CA PRO A 7 -7.59 39.07 -22.04
C PRO A 7 -8.14 37.93 -21.16
N VAL A 8 -9.01 37.08 -21.70
CA VAL A 8 -9.41 35.82 -21.03
C VAL A 8 -8.82 34.66 -21.83
N LEU A 9 -7.51 34.51 -21.66
CA LEU A 9 -6.81 33.24 -21.79
C LEU A 9 -6.60 32.75 -20.36
N ILE A 10 -6.64 31.43 -20.14
CA ILE A 10 -6.34 30.68 -18.90
C ILE A 10 -7.58 30.19 -18.14
N LEU A 11 -7.93 28.90 -18.34
CA LEU A 11 -7.89 27.83 -17.32
C LEU A 11 -8.57 26.55 -17.87
N LEU A 12 -7.82 25.74 -18.62
CA LEU A 12 -8.17 24.35 -18.95
C LEU A 12 -7.04 23.37 -18.63
N LEU A 13 -6.13 23.73 -17.72
CA LEU A 13 -5.07 22.86 -17.23
C LEU A 13 -5.34 22.52 -15.78
N GLY A 14 -6.13 21.45 -15.55
CA GLY A 14 -6.43 21.01 -14.19
C GLY A 14 -7.13 19.65 -14.06
N LEU A 15 -7.06 18.76 -15.06
CA LEU A 15 -7.77 17.47 -15.02
C LEU A 15 -6.89 16.24 -15.29
N SER A 16 -5.61 16.26 -14.89
CA SER A 16 -4.71 15.09 -15.06
C SER A 16 -4.20 14.48 -13.75
N GLY A 17 -4.84 14.76 -12.61
CA GLY A 17 -4.37 14.31 -11.29
C GLY A 17 -5.19 13.23 -10.58
N CYS A 18 -6.40 12.88 -11.05
CA CYS A 18 -7.32 11.99 -10.34
C CYS A 18 -7.60 10.65 -11.05
N SER A 19 -6.90 10.34 -12.14
CA SER A 19 -7.19 9.15 -12.97
C SER A 19 -6.95 7.83 -12.22
N SER A 20 -6.03 7.78 -11.26
CA SER A 20 -5.77 6.58 -10.45
C SER A 20 -6.89 6.23 -9.46
N PHE A 21 -7.76 7.20 -9.13
CA PHE A 21 -8.91 6.94 -8.23
C PHE A 21 -10.06 6.22 -8.94
N PHE A 22 -10.17 6.33 -10.27
CA PHE A 22 -11.29 5.75 -11.05
C PHE A 22 -10.89 4.56 -11.92
N GLU A 23 -9.60 4.27 -12.08
CA GLU A 23 -9.13 3.09 -12.81
C GLU A 23 -9.66 1.82 -12.11
N GLY A 24 -10.63 1.12 -12.72
CA GLY A 24 -11.28 -0.06 -12.14
C GLY A 24 -12.62 0.16 -11.40
N GLY A 25 -13.23 1.33 -11.51
CA GLY A 25 -14.56 1.62 -10.93
C GLY A 25 -14.52 2.23 -9.53
N LEU A 26 -15.66 2.78 -9.08
CA LEU A 26 -15.83 3.39 -7.76
C LEU A 26 -16.22 2.31 -6.74
N VAL A 27 -15.28 1.91 -5.87
CA VAL A 27 -15.62 1.08 -4.71
C VAL A 27 -15.82 2.01 -3.51
N VAL A 28 -17.09 2.25 -3.19
CA VAL A 28 -17.47 3.08 -2.05
C VAL A 28 -17.27 2.30 -0.75
N GLY A 29 -16.62 2.94 0.23
CA GLY A 29 -16.50 2.40 1.59
C GLY A 29 -15.51 1.25 1.77
N ALA A 30 -14.67 0.95 0.77
CA ALA A 30 -13.53 0.07 0.96
C ALA A 30 -12.33 0.82 1.58
N PRO A 31 -11.37 0.10 2.20
CA PRO A 31 -10.15 0.73 2.68
C PRO A 31 -9.31 1.34 1.55
N THR A 32 -8.80 2.53 1.78
CA THR A 32 -7.77 3.18 0.94
C THR A 32 -6.55 3.45 1.80
N VAL A 33 -5.39 2.97 1.36
CA VAL A 33 -4.19 2.95 2.20
C VAL A 33 -2.95 3.41 1.45
N GLN A 34 -2.03 4.01 2.17
CA GLN A 34 -0.62 4.05 1.82
C GLN A 34 0.08 2.86 2.47
N VAL A 35 0.89 2.14 1.71
CA VAL A 35 1.60 0.94 2.18
C VAL A 35 3.08 1.29 2.34
N ALA A 36 3.70 0.79 3.40
CA ALA A 36 5.13 0.94 3.68
C ALA A 36 5.72 -0.36 4.25
N ARG A 37 7.02 -0.55 4.03
CA ARG A 37 7.85 -1.52 4.77
C ARG A 37 8.77 -0.76 5.70
N GLU A 38 8.74 -1.13 6.97
CA GLU A 38 9.55 -0.53 8.03
C GLU A 38 10.37 -1.60 8.75
N ASN A 39 11.37 -1.17 9.51
CA ASN A 39 12.16 -2.01 10.41
C ASN A 39 12.76 -3.26 9.74
N PHE A 40 13.21 -3.15 8.49
CA PHE A 40 13.82 -4.26 7.78
C PHE A 40 15.15 -4.65 8.42
N SER A 41 15.31 -5.95 8.67
CA SER A 41 16.53 -6.58 9.15
C SER A 41 16.76 -7.88 8.39
N SER A 42 18.01 -8.12 8.00
CA SER A 42 18.47 -9.35 7.38
C SER A 42 19.71 -9.83 8.12
N THR A 43 19.64 -11.02 8.69
CA THR A 43 20.76 -11.63 9.42
C THR A 43 21.07 -13.01 8.88
N THR A 44 22.31 -13.43 9.05
CA THR A 44 22.77 -14.78 8.70
C THR A 44 23.23 -15.48 9.96
N GLU A 45 22.61 -16.61 10.24
CA GLU A 45 22.99 -17.48 11.35
C GLU A 45 24.10 -18.42 10.91
N ARG A 46 25.12 -18.57 11.76
CA ARG A 46 26.24 -19.47 11.55
C ARG A 46 26.39 -20.43 12.71
N ASP A 47 26.80 -21.66 12.40
CA ASP A 47 27.19 -22.63 13.42
C ASP A 47 28.53 -22.27 14.07
N GLN A 48 28.98 -23.10 15.02
CA GLN A 48 30.26 -22.94 15.73
C GLN A 48 31.48 -23.06 14.81
N ASN A 49 31.31 -23.63 13.62
CA ASN A 49 32.35 -23.82 12.61
C ASN A 49 32.35 -22.70 11.55
N GLY A 50 31.44 -21.73 11.66
CA GLY A 50 31.30 -20.63 10.71
C GLY A 50 30.49 -20.94 9.45
N ASN A 51 29.86 -22.12 9.36
CA ASN A 51 28.98 -22.46 8.24
C ASN A 51 27.65 -21.74 8.38
N VAL A 52 27.11 -21.23 7.27
CA VAL A 52 25.78 -20.62 7.27
C VAL A 52 24.72 -21.71 7.43
N VAL A 53 23.85 -21.55 8.42
CA VAL A 53 22.75 -22.48 8.72
C VAL A 53 21.38 -21.89 8.42
N ALA A 54 21.25 -20.56 8.48
CA ALA A 54 19.99 -19.89 8.14
C ALA A 54 20.21 -18.44 7.69
N TYR A 55 19.30 -17.96 6.84
CA TYR A 55 19.09 -16.57 6.47
C TYR A 55 17.75 -16.13 7.06
N ASN A 56 17.79 -15.12 7.92
CA ASN A 56 16.63 -14.61 8.63
C ASN A 56 16.29 -13.20 8.14
N TYR A 57 15.03 -12.98 7.81
CA TYR A 57 14.50 -11.70 7.34
C TYR A 57 13.34 -11.28 8.24
N THR A 58 13.40 -10.06 8.76
CA THR A 58 12.34 -9.48 9.59
C THR A 58 11.98 -8.10 9.07
N TYR A 59 10.69 -7.80 8.95
CA TYR A 59 10.21 -6.47 8.59
C TYR A 59 8.79 -6.25 9.07
N THR A 60 8.37 -5.00 9.15
CA THR A 60 6.99 -4.63 9.46
C THR A 60 6.33 -4.05 8.22
N LEU A 61 5.23 -4.65 7.78
CA LEU A 61 4.34 -4.00 6.82
C LEU A 61 3.40 -3.07 7.57
N VAL A 62 3.31 -1.82 7.13
CA VAL A 62 2.47 -0.79 7.73
C VAL A 62 1.54 -0.22 6.66
N LEU A 63 0.25 -0.27 6.93
CA LEU A 63 -0.78 0.28 6.07
C LEU A 63 -1.41 1.48 6.78
N TYR A 64 -1.21 2.67 6.24
CA TYR A 64 -1.78 3.92 6.74
C TYR A 64 -3.10 4.19 6.01
N PRO A 65 -4.27 4.10 6.68
CA PRO A 65 -5.52 4.52 6.08
C PRO A 65 -5.47 6.00 5.71
N LEU A 66 -5.96 6.32 4.51
CA LEU A 66 -6.13 7.70 4.08
C LEU A 66 -7.43 8.27 4.68
N PRO A 67 -7.51 9.59 4.94
CA PRO A 67 -8.76 10.24 5.33
C PRO A 67 -9.92 9.88 4.38
N GLY A 68 -11.05 9.45 4.94
CA GLY A 68 -12.20 8.95 4.20
C GLY A 68 -12.14 7.46 3.83
N SER A 69 -11.08 6.74 4.20
CA SER A 69 -10.96 5.29 4.01
C SER A 69 -12.09 4.56 4.73
N GLY A 70 -12.70 3.57 4.07
CA GLY A 70 -13.76 2.76 4.66
C GLY A 70 -13.28 1.53 5.42
N ARG A 71 -14.23 0.65 5.73
CA ARG A 71 -14.02 -0.63 6.43
C ARG A 71 -13.87 -1.77 5.44
N GLY A 72 -13.13 -2.80 5.80
CA GLY A 72 -12.99 -3.99 4.95
C GLY A 72 -11.61 -4.64 5.07
N SER A 73 -11.08 -5.12 3.95
CA SER A 73 -9.75 -5.73 3.92
C SER A 73 -8.90 -5.29 2.75
N VAL A 74 -7.58 -5.36 2.94
CA VAL A 74 -6.56 -5.09 1.94
C VAL A 74 -5.68 -6.32 1.78
N VAL A 75 -5.42 -6.71 0.53
CA VAL A 75 -4.52 -7.81 0.15
C VAL A 75 -3.40 -7.24 -0.71
N LEU A 76 -2.15 -7.39 -0.28
CA LEU A 76 -0.99 -6.95 -1.06
C LEU A 76 -0.70 -7.94 -2.18
N LEU A 77 -0.42 -7.42 -3.38
CA LEU A 77 -0.22 -8.19 -4.60
C LEU A 77 1.13 -7.91 -5.26
N ASP A 78 1.74 -8.97 -5.80
CA ASP A 78 2.95 -8.90 -6.62
C ASP A 78 2.65 -8.44 -8.07
N GLY A 79 3.70 -8.37 -8.90
CA GLY A 79 3.59 -8.03 -10.33
C GLY A 79 2.73 -8.98 -11.17
N SER A 80 2.51 -10.20 -10.69
CA SER A 80 1.70 -11.24 -11.33
C SER A 80 0.27 -11.30 -10.78
N GLY A 81 -0.07 -10.45 -9.80
CA GLY A 81 -1.37 -10.45 -9.13
C GLY A 81 -1.52 -11.52 -8.04
N ASN A 82 -0.44 -12.19 -7.62
CA ASN A 82 -0.46 -13.14 -6.52
C ASN A 82 -0.47 -12.42 -5.18
N ARG A 83 -1.13 -13.02 -4.20
CA ARG A 83 -1.09 -12.54 -2.82
C ARG A 83 0.31 -12.72 -2.24
N VAL A 84 0.84 -11.65 -1.65
CA VAL A 84 2.16 -11.67 -1.01
C VAL A 84 2.09 -12.05 0.46
N GLU A 85 1.06 -11.59 1.17
CA GLU A 85 0.86 -11.86 2.61
C GLU A 85 -0.63 -12.01 2.94
N ALA A 86 -0.94 -12.53 4.13
CA ALA A 86 -2.32 -12.62 4.61
C ALA A 86 -3.00 -11.23 4.63
N PRO A 87 -4.33 -11.15 4.38
CA PRO A 87 -5.05 -9.88 4.34
C PRO A 87 -4.91 -9.04 5.63
N PHE A 88 -4.98 -7.72 5.46
CA PHE A 88 -5.08 -6.74 6.53
C PHE A 88 -6.55 -6.32 6.68
N THR A 89 -7.06 -6.31 7.91
CA THR A 89 -8.46 -5.96 8.19
C THR A 89 -8.56 -4.57 8.81
N PHE A 90 -9.48 -3.76 8.29
CA PHE A 90 -9.80 -2.43 8.78
C PHE A 90 -11.21 -2.46 9.38
N SER A 91 -11.27 -2.56 10.71
CA SER A 91 -12.52 -2.69 11.45
C SER A 91 -13.27 -1.36 11.58
N GLU A 92 -12.56 -0.24 11.53
CA GLU A 92 -13.10 1.10 11.68
C GLU A 92 -12.80 1.94 10.42
N PRO A 93 -13.72 2.83 10.00
CA PRO A 93 -13.44 3.77 8.93
C PRO A 93 -12.51 4.87 9.44
N CYS A 94 -11.75 5.46 8.51
CA CYS A 94 -11.00 6.68 8.74
C CYS A 94 -11.88 7.89 8.38
N PRO A 95 -12.25 8.77 9.32
CA PRO A 95 -13.07 9.95 9.01
C PRO A 95 -12.44 10.84 7.95
N ALA A 96 -13.26 11.47 7.09
CA ALA A 96 -12.76 12.33 6.01
C ALA A 96 -12.06 13.60 6.53
N GLN A 97 -12.48 14.08 7.70
CA GLN A 97 -11.91 15.24 8.39
C GLN A 97 -10.74 14.89 9.32
N ALA A 98 -10.35 13.62 9.42
CA ALA A 98 -9.22 13.23 10.24
C ALA A 98 -7.91 13.70 9.60
N GLN A 99 -6.99 14.21 10.42
CA GLN A 99 -5.65 14.55 9.93
C GLN A 99 -4.80 13.31 9.65
N SER A 100 -4.99 12.26 10.44
CA SER A 100 -4.41 10.94 10.24
C SER A 100 -5.29 9.88 10.91
N CYS A 101 -5.10 8.62 10.51
CA CYS A 101 -5.75 7.47 11.12
C CYS A 101 -4.72 6.46 11.60
N PRO A 102 -5.04 5.68 12.65
CA PRO A 102 -4.13 4.66 13.16
C PRO A 102 -3.73 3.68 12.05
N PRO A 103 -2.43 3.39 11.88
CA PRO A 103 -1.99 2.40 10.93
C PRO A 103 -2.38 0.99 11.37
N VAL A 104 -2.56 0.11 10.40
CA VAL A 104 -2.62 -1.34 10.64
C VAL A 104 -1.28 -1.93 10.22
N SER A 105 -0.60 -2.58 11.16
CA SER A 105 0.72 -3.15 10.90
C SER A 105 0.80 -4.63 11.23
N ARG A 106 1.78 -5.30 10.60
CA ARG A 106 2.13 -6.69 10.89
C ARG A 106 3.63 -6.90 10.72
N THR A 107 4.26 -7.45 11.74
CA THR A 107 5.66 -7.91 11.63
C THR A 107 5.68 -9.30 11.01
N ILE A 108 6.56 -9.46 10.02
CA ILE A 108 6.80 -10.70 9.31
C ILE A 108 8.24 -11.11 9.58
N SER A 109 8.41 -12.40 9.89
CA SER A 109 9.71 -13.03 10.09
C SER A 109 9.77 -14.28 9.22
N LYS A 110 10.81 -14.41 8.40
CA LYS A 110 11.07 -15.57 7.55
C LYS A 110 12.48 -16.09 7.77
N SER A 111 12.62 -17.41 7.76
CA SER A 111 13.90 -18.10 7.88
C SER A 111 14.03 -19.11 6.75
N SER A 112 15.21 -19.23 6.16
CA SER A 112 15.48 -20.11 5.03
C SER A 112 16.92 -20.63 5.05
N ALA A 113 17.14 -21.84 4.56
CA ALA A 113 18.47 -22.42 4.41
C ALA A 113 19.29 -21.77 3.28
N SER A 114 18.62 -21.09 2.34
CA SER A 114 19.23 -20.33 1.24
C SER A 114 18.70 -18.89 1.20
N PRO A 115 19.45 -17.93 0.64
CA PRO A 115 18.97 -16.56 0.49
C PRO A 115 17.64 -16.50 -0.26
N LEU A 116 16.68 -15.74 0.28
CA LEU A 116 15.39 -15.53 -0.39
C LEU A 116 15.53 -14.49 -1.49
N THR A 117 14.82 -14.69 -2.59
CA THR A 117 14.68 -13.67 -3.63
C THR A 117 13.59 -12.69 -3.21
N PRO A 118 13.85 -11.37 -3.24
CA PRO A 118 12.83 -10.39 -2.90
C PRO A 118 11.64 -10.42 -3.86
N ILE A 119 10.45 -10.19 -3.32
CA ILE A 119 9.18 -10.03 -4.05
C ILE A 119 8.82 -8.55 -4.09
N GLN A 120 8.42 -8.06 -5.26
CA GLN A 120 7.94 -6.69 -5.43
C GLN A 120 6.43 -6.62 -5.27
N VAL A 121 5.95 -6.01 -4.18
CA VAL A 121 4.55 -5.62 -4.03
C VAL A 121 4.33 -4.38 -4.89
N VAL A 122 3.45 -4.47 -5.89
CA VAL A 122 3.20 -3.35 -6.84
C VAL A 122 1.78 -2.81 -6.76
N SER A 123 0.86 -3.55 -6.12
CA SER A 123 -0.53 -3.16 -5.99
C SER A 123 -1.15 -3.79 -4.74
N TYR A 124 -2.35 -3.34 -4.39
CA TYR A 124 -3.18 -4.01 -3.41
C TYR A 124 -4.61 -4.17 -3.91
N ARG A 125 -5.26 -5.27 -3.54
CA ARG A 125 -6.70 -5.47 -3.71
C ARG A 125 -7.41 -5.06 -2.43
N THR A 126 -8.24 -4.04 -2.52
CA THR A 126 -9.13 -3.63 -1.44
C THR A 126 -10.51 -4.26 -1.62
N VAL A 127 -11.15 -4.64 -0.52
CA VAL A 127 -12.48 -5.28 -0.49
C VAL A 127 -13.32 -4.60 0.59
N SER A 128 -14.48 -4.06 0.23
CA SER A 128 -15.44 -3.48 1.18
C SER A 128 -16.22 -4.57 1.93
N LEU A 129 -16.91 -4.19 3.01
CA LEU A 129 -17.82 -5.10 3.72
C LEU A 129 -18.97 -5.62 2.84
N GLY A 130 -19.34 -4.89 1.79
CA GLY A 130 -20.35 -5.32 0.82
C GLY A 130 -19.81 -6.26 -0.26
N GLY A 131 -18.55 -6.71 -0.15
CA GLY A 131 -17.90 -7.63 -1.10
C GLY A 131 -17.39 -6.97 -2.38
N GLN A 132 -17.60 -5.66 -2.56
CA GLN A 132 -17.06 -4.91 -3.69
C GLN A 132 -15.55 -4.82 -3.57
N ALA A 133 -14.83 -5.05 -4.68
CA ALA A 133 -13.39 -5.10 -4.67
C ALA A 133 -12.76 -4.34 -5.83
N LYS A 134 -11.58 -3.78 -5.59
CA LYS A 134 -10.78 -3.06 -6.59
C LYS A 134 -9.31 -3.29 -6.34
N VAL A 135 -8.53 -3.31 -7.42
CA VAL A 135 -7.07 -3.30 -7.36
C VAL A 135 -6.58 -1.86 -7.50
N VAL A 136 -5.68 -1.44 -6.62
CA VAL A 136 -5.08 -0.11 -6.59
C VAL A 136 -3.58 -0.26 -6.71
N ARG A 137 -2.97 0.44 -7.68
CA ARG A 137 -1.52 0.42 -7.88
C ARG A 137 -0.82 1.25 -6.80
N LEU A 138 0.30 0.74 -6.30
CA LEU A 138 1.15 1.51 -5.41
C LEU A 138 1.91 2.59 -6.19
N PRO A 139 2.20 3.76 -5.58
CA PRO A 139 2.98 4.82 -6.23
C PRO A 139 4.42 4.38 -6.52
N ALA A 140 4.96 3.48 -5.69
CA ALA A 140 6.25 2.83 -5.91
C ALA A 140 6.15 1.35 -5.44
N PRO A 141 6.85 0.42 -6.10
CA PRO A 141 6.97 -0.94 -5.62
C PRO A 141 7.60 -1.01 -4.23
N ILE A 142 7.15 -1.95 -3.41
CA ILE A 142 7.71 -2.24 -2.10
C ILE A 142 8.31 -3.63 -2.13
N GLU A 143 9.59 -3.72 -1.82
CA GLU A 143 10.29 -4.99 -1.74
C GLU A 143 9.99 -5.71 -0.43
N VAL A 144 9.67 -7.00 -0.47
CA VAL A 144 9.50 -7.85 0.72
C VAL A 144 10.15 -9.22 0.50
N TYR A 145 10.24 -10.02 1.54
CA TYR A 145 10.84 -11.37 1.53
C TYR A 145 9.85 -12.36 2.08
#